data_AF-B0MSW9-F1
#
_entry.id   AF-B0MSW9-F1
#
_cell.length_a   1.000
_cell.length_b   1.000
_cell.length_c   1.000
_cell.angle_alpha   90.00
_cell.angle_beta   90.00
_cell.angle_gamma   90.00
#
_symmetry.space_group_name_H-M   'P 1'
#
loop_
_entity.id
_entity.type
_entity.pdbx_description
1 polymer ?
#
loop_
_entity_poly.entity_id
_entity_poly.type
_entity_poly.pdbx_seq_one_letter_code
_entity_poly.pdbx_strand_id
1 'polypeptide(L)'
;MKYDFDEIIPRRGTNSVKWDLATDERVLPMWVADMDFRAAPPVLDALERRLRHGVFGYTKVPDAYFEEGKGGSANGTDSASKTSGSSRLRASFPPFRSS
;
A
#
# COMPACT_ATOMS: atom_id res chain seq x y z
N MET A 1 -8.45 -20.14 -6.67
CA MET A 1 -7.10 -19.95 -6.12
C MET A 1 -7.06 -20.64 -4.77
N LYS A 2 -6.07 -21.49 -4.50
CA LYS A 2 -5.94 -22.19 -3.21
C LYS A 2 -4.89 -21.46 -2.39
N TYR A 3 -5.27 -20.95 -1.23
CA TYR A 3 -4.34 -20.40 -0.25
C TYR A 3 -3.85 -21.55 0.63
N ASP A 4 -2.54 -21.55 0.91
CA ASP A 4 -1.93 -22.45 1.88
C ASP A 4 -1.59 -21.65 3.13
N PHE A 5 -2.31 -21.94 4.21
CA PHE A 5 -2.09 -21.32 5.53
C PHE A 5 -1.34 -22.26 6.48
N ASP A 6 -1.09 -23.51 6.07
CA ASP A 6 -0.40 -24.51 6.86
C ASP A 6 1.10 -24.55 6.54
N GLU A 7 1.53 -23.90 5.45
CA GLU A 7 2.93 -23.71 5.10
C GLU A 7 3.69 -22.96 6.22
N ILE A 8 4.64 -23.64 6.85
CA ILE A 8 5.53 -23.05 7.85
C ILE A 8 6.62 -22.26 7.13
N ILE A 9 6.57 -20.93 7.25
CA ILE A 9 7.56 -20.02 6.67
C ILE A 9 8.51 -19.54 7.78
N PRO A 10 9.80 -19.94 7.78
CA PRO A 10 10.77 -19.45 8.76
C PRO A 10 11.04 -17.96 8.55
N ARG A 11 10.85 -17.16 9.61
CA ARG A 11 11.02 -15.69 9.59
C ARG A 11 12.14 -15.18 10.50
N ARG A 12 12.90 -16.07 11.15
CA ARG A 12 14.10 -15.71 11.91
C ARG A 12 15.24 -15.37 10.95
N GLY A 13 16.01 -14.34 11.26
CA GLY A 13 17.12 -13.85 10.42
C GLY A 13 16.66 -13.09 9.17
N THR A 14 15.37 -12.75 9.06
CA THR A 14 14.84 -11.96 7.93
C THR A 14 14.67 -10.48 8.26
N ASN A 15 15.25 -10.00 9.37
CA ASN A 15 15.01 -8.68 9.97
C ASN A 15 13.53 -8.46 10.35
N SER A 16 12.86 -9.51 10.83
CA SER A 16 11.47 -9.45 11.28
C SER A 16 11.42 -8.90 12.71
N VAL A 17 10.75 -7.77 12.93
CA VAL A 17 10.52 -7.21 14.27
C VAL A 17 9.85 -8.23 15.20
N LYS A 18 8.89 -9.02 14.69
CA LYS A 18 8.19 -10.05 15.47
C LYS A 18 9.12 -11.16 15.94
N TRP A 19 9.99 -11.66 15.06
CA TRP A 19 10.79 -12.86 15.30
C TRP A 19 12.23 -12.59 15.77
N ASP A 20 12.85 -11.50 15.33
CA ASP A 20 14.26 -11.19 15.58
C ASP A 20 14.48 -10.27 16.80
N LEU A 21 13.43 -9.64 17.34
CA LEU A 21 13.53 -8.95 18.64
C LEU A 21 13.57 -9.93 19.82
N ALA A 22 13.06 -11.15 19.65
CA ALA A 22 13.18 -12.20 20.65
C ALA A 22 14.57 -12.86 20.52
N THR A 23 15.46 -12.57 21.47
CA THR A 23 16.84 -13.11 21.50
C THR A 23 16.92 -14.58 21.92
N ASP A 24 15.92 -15.10 22.63
CA ASP A 24 15.79 -16.53 22.94
C ASP A 24 15.00 -17.24 21.84
N GLU A 25 15.61 -18.23 21.19
CA GLU A 25 15.02 -19.00 20.10
C GLU A 25 13.81 -19.85 20.54
N ARG A 26 13.66 -20.11 21.84
CA ARG A 26 12.53 -20.87 22.41
C ARG A 26 11.27 -20.03 22.58
N VAL A 27 11.36 -18.70 22.41
CA VAL A 27 10.21 -17.81 22.51
C VAL A 27 9.40 -17.86 21.22
N LEU A 28 8.08 -18.05 21.38
CA LEU A 28 7.09 -17.96 20.30
C LEU A 28 6.42 -16.58 20.36
N PRO A 29 6.73 -15.67 19.42
CA PRO A 29 6.22 -14.30 19.46
C PRO A 29 4.75 -14.22 18.97
N MET A 30 3.87 -13.73 19.85
CA MET A 30 2.43 -13.55 19.58
C MET A 30 1.94 -12.10 19.75
N TRP A 31 2.86 -11.12 19.72
CA TRP A 31 2.63 -9.76 20.21
C TRP A 31 2.57 -8.70 19.12
N VAL A 32 3.29 -8.88 18.01
CA VAL A 32 3.22 -7.98 16.85
C VAL A 32 2.06 -8.40 15.95
N ALA A 33 1.27 -7.42 15.51
CA ALA A 33 0.10 -7.63 14.64
C ALA A 33 0.49 -7.79 13.14
N ASP A 34 1.46 -8.66 12.85
CA ASP A 34 1.81 -9.13 11.53
C ASP A 34 1.62 -10.65 11.42
N MET A 35 1.35 -11.12 10.20
CA MET A 35 1.01 -12.52 9.94
C MET A 35 2.22 -13.33 9.50
N ASP A 36 2.22 -14.62 9.80
CA ASP A 36 3.26 -15.58 9.36
C ASP A 36 2.86 -16.33 8.09
N PHE A 37 1.97 -15.75 7.28
CA PHE A 37 1.49 -16.31 6.02
C PHE A 37 2.12 -15.58 4.83
N ARG A 38 2.21 -16.28 3.70
CA ARG A 38 2.59 -15.66 2.43
C ARG A 38 1.56 -14.60 2.03
N ALA A 39 2.03 -13.47 1.50
CA ALA A 39 1.15 -12.45 0.93
C ALA A 39 0.31 -13.02 -0.21
N ALA A 40 -0.88 -12.44 -0.44
CA ALA A 40 -1.79 -12.93 -1.47
C ALA A 40 -1.12 -12.90 -2.86
N PRO A 41 -1.33 -13.92 -3.72
CA PRO A 41 -0.69 -13.98 -5.03
C PRO A 41 -0.85 -12.70 -5.88
N PRO A 42 -2.03 -12.04 -5.95
CA PRO A 42 -2.16 -10.78 -6.69
C PRO A 42 -1.22 -9.66 -6.21
N VAL A 43 -0.88 -9.64 -4.91
CA VAL A 43 0.06 -8.68 -4.34
C VAL A 43 1.49 -9.01 -4.77
N LEU A 44 1.87 -10.29 -4.71
CA LEU A 44 3.18 -10.76 -5.15
C LEU A 44 3.39 -10.49 -6.64
N ASP A 45 2.40 -10.77 -7.48
CA ASP A 45 2.44 -10.53 -8.92
C ASP A 45 2.59 -9.04 -9.25
N ALA A 46 1.88 -8.17 -8.52
CA ALA A 46 2.00 -6.72 -8.68
C ALA A 46 3.40 -6.22 -8.30
N LEU A 47 3.98 -6.75 -7.22
CA LEU A 47 5.36 -6.46 -6.80
C LEU A 47 6.37 -6.95 -7.83
N GLU A 48 6.23 -8.18 -8.34
CA GLU A 48 7.13 -8.73 -9.35
C GLU A 48 7.10 -7.89 -10.64
N ARG A 49 5.91 -7.52 -11.11
CA ARG A 49 5.76 -6.59 -12.24
C ARG A 49 6.48 -5.27 -12.00
N ARG A 50 6.37 -4.71 -10.79
CA ARG A 50 7.03 -3.45 -10.42
C ARG A 50 8.55 -3.61 -10.37
N LEU A 51 9.04 -4.75 -9.90
CA LEU A 51 10.47 -5.11 -9.89
C LEU A 51 11.03 -5.20 -11.31
N ARG A 52 10.32 -5.88 -12.22
CA ARG A 52 10.71 -6.02 -13.63
C ARG A 52 10.84 -4.69 -14.38
N HIS A 53 10.15 -3.63 -13.93
CA HIS A 53 10.32 -2.29 -14.51
C HIS A 53 11.74 -1.71 -14.29
N GLY A 54 12.46 -2.13 -13.25
CA GLY A 54 13.86 -1.79 -13.01
C GLY A 54 14.17 -0.34 -12.58
N VAL A 55 13.23 0.60 -12.75
CA VAL A 55 13.40 2.01 -12.35
C VAL A 55 12.51 2.36 -11.16
N PHE A 56 13.09 2.75 -10.02
CA PHE A 56 12.36 3.01 -8.76
C PHE A 56 12.35 4.49 -8.34
N GLY A 57 12.29 5.40 -9.32
CA GLY A 57 12.24 6.84 -9.08
C GLY A 57 10.88 7.34 -8.56
N TYR A 58 10.75 8.67 -8.53
CA TYR A 58 9.53 9.35 -8.07
C TYR A 58 8.28 8.83 -8.79
N THR A 59 7.32 8.36 -8.00
CA THR A 59 6.09 7.74 -8.48
C THR A 59 4.89 8.59 -8.08
N LYS A 60 4.02 8.90 -9.04
CA LYS A 60 2.71 9.53 -8.76
C LYS A 60 1.73 8.42 -8.38
N VAL A 61 0.90 8.66 -7.35
CA VAL A 61 -0.19 7.75 -6.97
C VAL A 61 -1.20 7.65 -8.14
N PRO A 62 -1.47 6.45 -8.67
CA PRO A 62 -2.46 6.26 -9.74
C PRO A 62 -3.87 6.60 -9.25
N ASP A 63 -4.72 7.15 -10.12
CA ASP A 63 -6.10 7.50 -9.76
C ASP A 63 -6.90 6.27 -9.29
N ALA A 64 -6.59 5.09 -9.83
CA ALA A 64 -7.19 3.80 -9.43
C ALA A 64 -7.04 3.49 -7.93
N TYR A 65 -6.01 4.02 -7.25
CA TYR A 65 -5.82 3.86 -5.82
C TYR A 65 -6.97 4.50 -5.01
N PHE A 66 -7.54 5.60 -5.50
CA PHE A 66 -8.61 6.32 -4.79
C PHE A 66 -10.01 5.81 -5.13
N GLU A 67 -10.17 5.11 -6.24
CA GLU A 67 -11.47 4.56 -6.64
C GLU A 67 -11.89 3.37 -5.75
N GLU A 68 -10.93 2.59 -5.24
CA GLU A 68 -11.21 1.49 -4.31
C GLU A 68 -11.66 1.98 -2.93
N GLY A 69 -11.12 3.12 -2.47
CA GLY A 69 -11.51 3.75 -1.20
C GLY A 69 -12.95 4.29 -1.17
N LYS A 70 -13.61 4.43 -2.32
CA LYS A 70 -15.02 4.88 -2.43
C LYS A 70 -16.03 3.72 -2.33
N GLY A 71 -15.59 2.47 -2.49
CA GLY A 71 -16.46 1.29 -2.42
C GLY A 71 -16.84 0.86 -1.00
N GLY A 72 -16.09 1.28 0.02
CA GLY A 72 -16.31 0.90 1.41
C GLY A 72 -17.32 1.75 2.19
N SER A 73 -17.83 2.84 1.59
CA SER A 73 -18.78 3.77 2.23
C SER A 73 -20.14 3.83 1.52
N ALA A 74 -20.53 2.77 0.80
CA ALA A 74 -21.82 2.69 0.11
C ALA A 74 -22.71 1.60 0.73
N ASN A 75 -22.90 1.65 2.05
CA ASN A 75 -24.05 1.05 2.71
C ASN A 75 -24.63 2.09 3.67
N GLY A 76 -25.38 3.04 3.10
CA GLY A 76 -26.11 4.04 3.86
C GLY A 76 -26.19 5.38 3.15
N THR A 77 -27.42 5.76 2.83
CA THR A 77 -27.92 7.09 2.43
C THR A 77 -27.72 7.48 0.97
N ASP A 78 -28.75 7.13 0.20
CA ASP A 78 -29.33 7.96 -0.84
C ASP A 78 -29.43 9.43 -0.34
N SER A 79 -28.68 10.37 -0.94
CA SER A 79 -29.11 11.76 -1.10
C SER A 79 -28.12 12.64 -1.88
N ALA A 80 -28.70 13.25 -2.93
CA ALA A 80 -28.44 14.60 -3.40
C ALA A 80 -27.12 14.92 -4.13
N SER A 81 -27.24 14.89 -5.46
CA SER A 81 -26.72 15.89 -6.40
C SER A 81 -25.97 17.09 -5.80
N LYS A 82 -24.68 17.24 -6.14
CA LYS A 82 -24.02 18.55 -6.22
C LYS A 82 -23.31 18.71 -7.54
N THR A 83 -24.00 19.40 -8.44
CA THR A 83 -23.50 20.01 -9.67
C THR A 83 -22.58 21.21 -9.40
N SER A 84 -21.63 21.37 -10.32
CA SER A 84 -20.96 22.59 -10.80
C SER A 84 -20.07 23.43 -9.86
N GLY A 85 -18.84 23.69 -10.33
CA GLY A 85 -17.94 24.67 -9.72
C GLY A 85 -16.48 24.57 -10.17
N SER A 86 -16.22 24.59 -11.48
CA SER A 86 -14.85 24.72 -12.02
C SER A 86 -14.34 26.15 -11.79
N SER A 87 -13.58 26.38 -10.72
CA SER A 87 -12.76 27.58 -10.54
C SER A 87 -11.29 27.23 -10.78
N ARG A 88 -10.79 27.59 -11.98
CA ARG A 88 -9.36 27.53 -12.30
C ARG A 88 -8.61 28.55 -11.44
N LEU A 89 -7.86 28.09 -10.46
CA LEU A 89 -6.86 28.89 -9.77
C LEU A 89 -5.67 29.10 -10.73
N ARG A 90 -5.60 30.29 -11.35
CA ARG A 90 -4.38 30.76 -12.04
C ARG A 90 -3.38 31.21 -10.97
N ALA A 91 -2.32 30.45 -10.77
CA ALA A 91 -1.14 30.93 -10.06
C ALA A 91 -0.35 31.87 -11.00
N SER A 92 -0.35 33.17 -10.70
CA SER A 92 0.52 34.15 -11.33
C SER A 92 1.89 34.08 -10.66
N PHE A 93 2.91 33.60 -11.37
CA PHE A 93 4.31 33.76 -10.97
C PHE A 93 4.89 35.02 -11.63
N PRO A 94 5.61 35.89 -10.90
CA PRO A 94 6.31 37.03 -11.50
C PRO A 94 7.54 36.56 -12.30
N PRO A 95 7.93 37.29 -13.37
CA PRO A 95 9.07 36.91 -14.21
C PRO A 95 10.41 37.09 -13.46
N PHE A 96 11.24 36.06 -13.52
CA PHE A 96 12.62 36.04 -13.04
C PHE A 96 13.49 36.97 -13.90
N ARG A 97 14.10 37.98 -13.28
CA ARG A 97 15.08 38.88 -13.92
C ARG A 97 16.46 38.24 -13.77
N SER A 98 17.12 37.91 -14.87
CA SER A 98 18.53 37.53 -14.89
C SER A 98 19.40 38.78 -14.71
N SER A 99 20.34 38.72 -13.77
CA SER A 99 21.51 39.61 -13.66
C SER A 99 22.76 38.82 -14.03
#